data_AF-A0A9E2QHR4-F1
#
_entry.id   AF-A0A9E2QHR4-F1
#
_cell.length_a   1.000
_cell.length_b   1.000
_cell.length_c   1.000
_cell.angle_alpha   90.00
_cell.angle_beta   90.00
_cell.angle_gamma   90.00
#
_symmetry.space_group_name_H-M   'P 1'
#
loop_
_entity.id
_entity.type
_entity.pdbx_description
1 polymer ?
#
loop_
_entity_poly.entity_id
_entity_poly.type
_entity_poly.pdbx_seq_one_letter_code
_entity_poly.pdbx_strand_id
1 'polypeptide(L)'
;VSLKSKGKEVILSSVKCDERINEMEFYFPLNHITPLKLKKIFSDNAGIDISSGFSNQIEKLYFSPSEGFMKGYIDTIFRHKGRFYIVDWKSNFLGTSIKDYARDLLIEAIKSNYYNLQYYIYTLALHQYLKWRMPKYSYDNDFGGVFYVFIRGVDSNLGPEFGVFDDIPENKFIEKLGRLLIPNFVTTGG
;
A
#
# COMPACT_ATOMS: atom_id res chain seq x y z
N VAL A 1 17.93 -2.86 5.86
CA VAL A 1 17.16 -3.27 4.68
C VAL A 1 17.45 -2.30 3.55
N SER A 2 17.99 -2.79 2.44
CA SER A 2 18.06 -2.04 1.18
C SER A 2 16.73 -2.22 0.46
N LEU A 3 16.17 -1.14 -0.07
CA LEU A 3 14.94 -1.09 -0.84
C LEU A 3 15.26 -0.48 -2.20
N LYS A 4 14.48 -0.82 -3.22
CA LYS A 4 14.57 -0.19 -4.55
C LYS A 4 13.21 0.34 -4.94
N SER A 5 13.12 1.62 -5.28
CA SER A 5 11.92 2.20 -5.93
C SER A 5 12.35 3.00 -7.16
N LYS A 6 11.73 2.71 -8.31
CA LYS A 6 12.10 3.30 -9.61
C LYS A 6 13.61 3.22 -9.92
N GLY A 7 14.23 2.09 -9.60
CA GLY A 7 15.67 1.87 -9.83
C GLY A 7 16.61 2.63 -8.90
N LYS A 8 16.09 3.36 -7.90
CA LYS A 8 16.90 4.07 -6.90
C LYS A 8 16.93 3.27 -5.60
N GLU A 9 18.14 3.06 -5.08
CA GLU A 9 18.34 2.43 -3.79
C GLU A 9 17.97 3.38 -2.64
N VAL A 10 17.26 2.83 -1.65
CA VAL A 10 16.92 3.47 -0.38
C VAL A 10 17.33 2.52 0.74
N ILE A 11 18.18 2.98 1.64
CA ILE A 11 18.60 2.20 2.81
C ILE A 11 17.78 2.67 4.00
N LEU A 12 16.89 1.82 4.53
CA LEU A 12 16.00 2.25 5.62
C LEU A 12 16.73 2.73 6.88
N SER A 13 17.91 2.18 7.18
CA SER A 13 18.71 2.61 8.33
C SER A 13 19.37 3.97 8.14
N SER A 14 19.40 4.54 6.93
CA SER A 14 19.92 5.89 6.67
C SER A 14 18.84 6.97 6.73
N VAL A 15 17.57 6.58 6.86
CA VAL A 15 16.45 7.50 7.07
C VAL A 15 16.53 8.04 8.50
N LYS A 16 16.64 9.36 8.63
CA LYS A 16 16.70 10.02 9.94
C LYS A 16 15.37 9.90 10.68
N CYS A 17 15.41 9.95 12.02
CA CYS A 17 14.22 9.83 12.84
C CYS A 17 13.17 10.94 12.59
N ASP A 18 13.60 12.15 12.23
CA ASP A 18 12.73 13.28 11.88
C ASP A 18 12.15 13.19 10.46
N GLU A 19 12.67 12.27 9.65
CA GLU A 19 12.20 11.96 8.30
C GLU A 19 11.32 10.71 8.25
N ARG A 20 10.91 10.17 9.42
CA ARG A 20 10.02 9.01 9.51
C ARG A 20 8.97 9.17 10.61
N ILE A 21 7.82 8.55 10.37
CA ILE A 21 6.75 8.37 11.34
C ILE A 21 6.52 6.86 11.43
N ASN A 22 6.58 6.33 12.64
CA ASN A 22 6.19 4.94 12.89
C ASN A 22 4.75 4.92 13.40
N GLU A 23 4.01 3.86 13.07
CA GLU A 23 2.63 3.61 13.51
C GLU A 23 1.72 4.83 13.28
N MET A 24 1.74 5.39 12.06
CA MET A 24 0.89 6.52 11.73
C MET A 24 -0.58 6.09 11.77
N GLU A 25 -1.31 6.55 12.77
CA GLU A 25 -2.76 6.38 12.85
C GLU A 25 -3.44 7.17 11.72
N PHE A 26 -4.42 6.54 11.08
CA PHE A 26 -5.34 7.22 10.18
C PHE A 26 -6.78 6.89 10.50
N TYR A 27 -7.65 7.82 10.12
CA TYR A 27 -9.08 7.72 10.32
C TYR A 27 -9.81 8.48 9.22
N PHE A 28 -10.76 7.84 8.55
CA PHE A 28 -11.65 8.52 7.61
C PHE A 28 -13.06 7.94 7.63
N PRO A 29 -14.09 8.79 7.37
CA PRO A 29 -15.45 8.32 7.23
C PRO A 29 -15.56 7.38 6.02
N LEU A 30 -16.40 6.36 6.15
CA LEU A 30 -16.62 5.34 5.15
C LEU A 30 -18.05 5.44 4.61
N ASN A 31 -18.18 5.54 3.28
CA ASN A 31 -19.45 5.36 2.58
C ASN A 31 -20.00 3.95 2.84
N HIS A 32 -21.27 3.72 2.55
CA HIS A 32 -21.83 2.38 2.53
C HIS A 32 -21.14 1.48 1.47
N ILE A 33 -20.20 0.65 1.91
CA ILE A 33 -19.44 -0.27 1.06
C ILE A 33 -20.03 -1.68 1.11
N THR A 34 -20.06 -2.33 -0.06
CA THR A 34 -20.41 -3.75 -0.19
C THR A 34 -19.30 -4.49 -0.93
N PRO A 35 -19.15 -5.81 -0.73
CA PRO A 35 -18.21 -6.63 -1.50
C PRO A 35 -18.40 -6.46 -3.01
N LEU A 36 -19.65 -6.32 -3.49
CA LEU A 36 -19.94 -6.10 -4.91
C LEU A 36 -19.36 -4.78 -5.45
N LYS A 37 -19.45 -3.69 -4.69
CA LYS A 37 -18.88 -2.39 -5.08
C LYS A 37 -17.34 -2.46 -5.15
N LEU A 38 -16.71 -3.12 -4.17
CA LEU A 38 -15.27 -3.36 -4.19
C LEU A 38 -14.88 -4.26 -5.37
N LYS A 39 -15.59 -5.37 -5.58
CA LYS A 39 -15.33 -6.26 -6.72
C LYS A 39 -15.37 -5.50 -8.03
N LYS A 40 -16.40 -4.68 -8.22
CA LYS A 40 -16.56 -3.87 -9.42
C LYS A 40 -15.38 -2.93 -9.65
N ILE A 41 -14.97 -2.16 -8.65
CA ILE A 41 -13.86 -1.20 -8.84
C ILE A 41 -12.53 -1.92 -9.12
N PHE A 42 -12.27 -3.07 -8.49
CA PHE A 42 -11.05 -3.82 -8.74
C PHE A 42 -11.06 -4.51 -10.12
N SER A 43 -12.21 -5.04 -10.56
CA SER A 43 -12.36 -5.59 -11.91
C SER A 43 -12.20 -4.52 -13.00
N ASP A 44 -12.82 -3.35 -12.81
CA ASP A 44 -12.78 -2.23 -13.77
C ASP A 44 -11.36 -1.61 -13.88
N ASN A 45 -10.42 -2.02 -13.01
CA ASN A 45 -9.03 -1.55 -12.98
C ASN A 45 -8.03 -2.72 -12.86
N ALA A 46 -8.40 -3.92 -13.33
CA ALA A 46 -7.64 -5.17 -13.14
C ALA A 46 -6.28 -5.24 -13.87
N GLY A 47 -5.83 -4.16 -14.51
CA GLY A 47 -4.51 -4.05 -15.13
C GLY A 47 -3.35 -3.88 -14.13
N ILE A 48 -3.63 -3.75 -12.83
CA ILE A 48 -2.61 -3.63 -11.78
C ILE A 48 -2.28 -5.03 -11.25
N ASP A 49 -1.03 -5.47 -11.36
CA ASP A 49 -0.58 -6.87 -11.21
C ASP A 49 -0.96 -7.52 -9.86
N ILE A 50 -0.87 -6.78 -8.75
CA ILE A 50 -1.31 -7.22 -7.42
C ILE A 50 -2.83 -7.32 -7.27
N SER A 51 -3.60 -6.66 -8.14
CA SER A 51 -5.06 -6.70 -8.15
C SER A 51 -5.60 -7.76 -9.10
N SER A 52 -4.74 -8.34 -9.95
CA SER A 52 -5.12 -9.46 -10.81
C SER A 52 -5.60 -10.65 -9.98
N GLY A 53 -6.83 -11.10 -10.24
CA GLY A 53 -7.51 -12.17 -9.51
C GLY A 53 -8.12 -11.75 -8.16
N PHE A 54 -7.91 -10.51 -7.71
CA PHE A 54 -8.46 -10.04 -6.43
C PHE A 54 -9.99 -9.96 -6.42
N SER A 55 -10.59 -9.61 -7.55
CA SER A 55 -12.05 -9.55 -7.71
C SER A 55 -12.76 -10.85 -7.32
N ASN A 56 -12.11 -12.00 -7.52
CA ASN A 56 -12.64 -13.31 -7.12
C ASN A 56 -12.48 -13.58 -5.62
N GLN A 57 -11.49 -12.98 -4.97
CA GLN A 57 -11.28 -13.12 -3.52
C GLN A 57 -12.21 -12.22 -2.72
N ILE A 58 -12.58 -11.05 -3.26
CA ILE A 58 -13.53 -10.13 -2.62
C ILE A 58 -14.88 -10.80 -2.34
N GLU A 59 -15.30 -11.78 -3.14
CA GLU A 59 -16.55 -12.53 -2.90
C GLU A 59 -16.53 -13.31 -1.59
N LYS A 60 -15.34 -13.62 -1.07
CA LYS A 60 -15.16 -14.32 0.22
C LYS A 60 -15.09 -13.35 1.41
N LEU A 61 -15.06 -12.03 1.17
CA LEU A 61 -15.11 -11.04 2.23
C LEU A 61 -16.55 -10.97 2.78
N TYR A 62 -16.75 -11.57 3.96
CA TYR A 62 -17.98 -11.41 4.72
C TYR A 62 -17.85 -10.18 5.62
N PHE A 63 -18.40 -9.06 5.16
CA PHE A 63 -18.68 -7.93 6.03
C PHE A 63 -20.09 -7.40 5.72
N SER A 64 -20.84 -7.09 6.78
CA SER A 64 -22.11 -6.37 6.63
C SER A 64 -21.83 -5.02 5.98
N PRO A 65 -22.75 -4.51 5.13
CA PRO A 65 -22.58 -3.19 4.59
C PRO A 65 -22.30 -2.18 5.70
N SER A 66 -21.12 -1.57 5.64
CA SER A 66 -20.62 -0.74 6.72
C SER A 66 -20.69 0.72 6.31
N GLU A 67 -21.52 1.48 7.02
CA GLU A 67 -21.37 2.92 7.19
C GLU A 67 -20.68 3.17 8.52
N GLY A 68 -19.78 4.14 8.58
CA GLY A 68 -19.04 4.41 9.80
C GLY A 68 -17.68 5.01 9.50
N PHE A 69 -16.66 4.55 10.20
CA PHE A 69 -15.30 5.05 10.03
C PHE A 69 -14.30 3.92 9.90
N MET A 70 -13.33 4.11 9.01
CA MET A 70 -12.17 3.25 8.90
C MET A 70 -11.07 3.83 9.77
N LYS A 71 -10.54 3.01 10.68
CA LYS A 71 -9.36 3.30 11.50
C LYS A 71 -8.29 2.26 11.22
N GLY A 72 -7.03 2.70 11.15
CA GLY A 72 -5.89 1.81 11.00
C GLY A 72 -4.58 2.50 11.33
N TYR A 73 -3.49 1.73 11.22
CA TYR A 73 -2.14 2.18 11.53
C TYR A 73 -1.20 1.75 10.42
N ILE A 74 -0.43 2.70 9.87
CA ILE A 74 0.62 2.41 8.91
C ILE A 74 1.93 2.23 9.69
N ASP A 75 2.55 1.05 9.59
CA ASP A 75 3.74 0.68 10.37
C ASP A 75 4.85 1.73 10.29
N THR A 76 5.20 2.16 9.08
CA THR A 76 6.23 3.19 8.89
C THR A 76 5.95 4.00 7.63
N ILE A 77 6.08 5.31 7.77
CA ILE A 77 6.11 6.26 6.67
C ILE A 77 7.44 6.98 6.75
N PHE A 78 8.11 7.13 5.62
CA PHE A 78 9.34 7.90 5.60
C PHE A 78 9.45 8.79 4.38
N ARG A 79 10.25 9.84 4.51
CA ARG A 79 10.59 10.75 3.42
C ARG A 79 12.03 10.50 2.98
N HIS A 80 12.24 10.37 1.68
CA HIS A 80 13.56 10.23 1.08
C HIS A 80 13.62 11.01 -0.22
N LYS A 81 14.60 11.91 -0.35
CA LYS A 81 14.79 12.77 -1.53
C LYS A 81 13.49 13.49 -1.96
N GLY A 82 12.73 13.99 -0.99
CA GLY A 82 11.49 14.73 -1.21
C GLY A 82 10.25 13.88 -1.48
N ARG A 83 10.36 12.54 -1.53
CA ARG A 83 9.22 11.64 -1.75
C ARG A 83 8.86 10.87 -0.48
N PHE A 84 7.57 10.56 -0.31
CA PHE A 84 7.01 9.84 0.83
C PHE A 84 6.74 8.38 0.48
N TYR A 85 7.17 7.48 1.34
CA TYR A 85 7.11 6.04 1.14
C TYR A 85 6.42 5.38 2.32
N ILE A 86 5.74 4.27 2.06
CA ILE A 86 5.18 3.39 3.08
C ILE A 86 6.06 2.15 3.21
N VAL A 87 6.27 1.69 4.44
CA VAL A 87 6.81 0.36 4.74
C VAL A 87 5.82 -0.35 5.67
N ASP A 88 5.52 -1.60 5.36
CA ASP A 88 4.74 -2.50 6.21
C ASP A 88 5.53 -3.80 6.39
N TRP A 89 5.64 -4.26 7.64
CA TRP A 89 6.47 -5.39 8.02
C TRP A 89 5.64 -6.67 8.12
N LYS A 90 6.04 -7.69 7.34
CA LYS A 90 5.36 -8.98 7.27
C LYS A 90 6.20 -10.07 7.92
N SER A 91 5.69 -10.66 9.01
CA SER A 91 6.28 -11.84 9.65
C SER A 91 5.65 -13.13 9.12
N ASN A 92 5.29 -13.21 7.84
CA ASN A 92 4.74 -14.42 7.23
C ASN A 92 5.86 -15.46 7.00
N PHE A 93 5.51 -16.74 7.10
CA PHE A 93 6.42 -17.84 6.80
C PHE A 93 6.03 -18.40 5.44
N LEU A 94 6.89 -18.22 4.44
CA LEU A 94 6.67 -18.73 3.07
C LEU A 94 7.48 -20.01 2.79
N GLY A 95 8.46 -20.30 3.64
CA GLY A 95 9.33 -21.45 3.56
C GLY A 95 10.66 -21.18 4.28
N THR A 96 11.57 -22.16 4.20
CA THR A 96 12.87 -22.14 4.87
C THR A 96 14.00 -21.59 4.00
N SER A 97 13.78 -21.47 2.68
CA SER A 97 14.75 -20.96 1.72
C SER A 97 14.49 -19.48 1.40
N ILE A 98 15.55 -18.73 1.12
CA ILE A 98 15.43 -17.34 0.64
C ILE A 98 14.59 -17.26 -0.65
N LYS A 99 14.66 -18.30 -1.49
CA LYS A 99 13.91 -18.38 -2.75
C LYS A 99 12.40 -18.48 -2.53
N ASP A 100 11.96 -18.93 -1.36
CA ASP A 100 10.53 -18.97 -0.98
C ASP A 100 9.96 -17.55 -0.79
N TYR A 101 10.82 -16.53 -0.78
CA TYR A 101 10.49 -15.11 -0.71
C TYR A 101 10.80 -14.37 -2.01
N ALA A 102 10.87 -15.09 -3.14
CA ALA A 102 10.94 -14.48 -4.47
C ALA A 102 9.66 -13.68 -4.79
N ARG A 103 9.78 -12.67 -5.65
CA ARG A 103 8.70 -11.70 -5.95
C ARG A 103 7.35 -12.34 -6.24
N ASP A 104 7.29 -13.38 -7.07
CA ASP A 104 6.04 -14.03 -7.44
C ASP A 104 5.34 -14.68 -6.23
N LEU A 105 6.11 -15.31 -5.34
CA LEU A 105 5.60 -15.90 -4.10
C LEU A 105 5.15 -14.82 -3.09
N LEU A 106 5.83 -13.66 -3.07
CA LEU A 106 5.37 -12.51 -2.29
C LEU A 106 4.03 -12.00 -2.80
N ILE A 107 3.84 -11.92 -4.12
CA ILE A 107 2.57 -11.50 -4.74
C ILE A 107 1.44 -12.47 -4.35
N GLU A 108 1.69 -13.79 -4.37
CA GLU A 108 0.72 -14.79 -3.91
C GLU A 108 0.38 -14.64 -2.43
N ALA A 109 1.38 -14.40 -1.57
CA ALA A 109 1.19 -14.15 -0.15
C ALA A 109 0.37 -12.87 0.09
N ILE A 110 0.65 -11.80 -0.66
CA ILE A 110 -0.08 -10.54 -0.60
C ILE A 110 -1.55 -10.74 -0.95
N LYS A 111 -1.81 -11.49 -2.03
CA LYS A 111 -3.17 -11.79 -2.49
C LYS A 111 -3.91 -12.64 -1.46
N SER A 112 -3.35 -13.79 -1.07
CA SER A 112 -4.00 -14.74 -0.16
C SER A 112 -4.34 -14.18 1.22
N ASN A 113 -3.60 -13.18 1.70
CA ASN A 113 -3.83 -12.53 2.99
C ASN A 113 -4.60 -11.19 2.88
N TYR A 114 -5.15 -10.85 1.71
CA TYR A 114 -5.85 -9.59 1.46
C TYR A 114 -5.00 -8.33 1.72
N TYR A 115 -3.66 -8.45 1.74
CA TYR A 115 -2.75 -7.32 1.98
C TYR A 115 -2.75 -6.32 0.83
N ASN A 116 -3.27 -6.70 -0.33
CA ASN A 116 -3.52 -5.79 -1.44
C ASN A 116 -4.63 -4.77 -1.12
N LEU A 117 -5.67 -5.13 -0.35
CA LEU A 117 -6.68 -4.15 0.09
C LEU A 117 -6.06 -3.17 1.11
N GLN A 118 -5.30 -3.71 2.08
CA GLN A 118 -4.53 -2.91 3.02
C GLN A 118 -3.59 -1.93 2.30
N TYR A 119 -2.91 -2.38 1.26
CA TYR A 119 -1.98 -1.60 0.45
C TYR A 119 -2.64 -0.36 -0.13
N TYR A 120 -3.81 -0.52 -0.74
CA TYR A 120 -4.53 0.60 -1.33
C TYR A 120 -5.15 1.53 -0.29
N ILE A 121 -5.65 0.97 0.81
CA ILE A 121 -6.17 1.77 1.93
C ILE A 121 -5.05 2.62 2.54
N TYR A 122 -3.86 2.05 2.76
CA TYR A 122 -2.73 2.76 3.34
C TYR A 122 -2.22 3.84 2.40
N THR A 123 -2.16 3.55 1.10
CA THR A 123 -1.79 4.55 0.10
C THR A 123 -2.82 5.69 0.06
N LEU A 124 -4.12 5.37 0.07
CA LEU A 124 -5.18 6.39 0.12
C LEU A 124 -5.11 7.23 1.40
N ALA A 125 -4.87 6.59 2.55
CA ALA A 125 -4.73 7.28 3.83
C ALA A 125 -3.56 8.26 3.83
N LEU A 126 -2.38 7.83 3.38
CA LEU A 126 -1.22 8.71 3.27
C LEU A 126 -1.44 9.80 2.20
N HIS A 127 -2.05 9.48 1.06
CA HIS A 127 -2.39 10.46 0.03
C HIS A 127 -3.26 11.59 0.58
N GLN A 128 -4.31 11.25 1.33
CA GLN A 128 -5.20 12.23 1.97
C GLN A 128 -4.48 13.04 3.04
N TYR A 129 -3.66 12.38 3.86
CA TYR A 129 -2.88 13.03 4.91
C TYR A 129 -1.92 14.08 4.31
N LEU A 130 -1.15 13.71 3.28
CA LEU A 130 -0.21 14.62 2.63
C LEU A 130 -0.93 15.77 1.93
N LYS A 131 -2.05 15.49 1.25
CA LYS A 131 -2.87 16.52 0.62
C LYS A 131 -3.36 17.57 1.63
N TRP A 132 -3.74 17.13 2.83
CA TRP A 132 -4.17 18.05 3.89
C TRP A 132 -3.01 18.83 4.51
N ARG A 133 -1.85 18.19 4.69
CA ARG A 133 -0.67 18.80 5.33
C ARG A 133 0.15 19.70 4.42
N MET A 134 0.17 19.43 3.12
CA MET A 134 1.07 20.04 2.15
C MET A 134 0.26 20.66 1.00
N PRO A 135 0.06 22.00 0.99
CA PRO A 135 -0.77 22.67 -0.02
C PRO A 135 -0.33 22.49 -1.48
N LYS A 136 0.95 22.18 -1.71
CA LYS A 136 1.53 21.97 -3.05
C LYS A 136 1.76 20.49 -3.38
N TYR A 137 1.18 19.58 -2.59
CA TYR A 137 1.37 18.16 -2.78
C TYR A 137 0.77 17.67 -4.11
N SER A 138 1.56 16.87 -4.83
CA SER A 138 1.19 16.18 -6.05
C SER A 138 1.58 14.72 -5.94
N TYR A 139 0.62 13.81 -6.13
CA TYR A 139 0.86 12.37 -5.98
C TYR A 139 2.04 11.89 -6.84
N ASP A 140 2.08 12.27 -8.12
CA ASP A 140 3.08 11.76 -9.06
C ASP A 140 4.52 12.20 -8.71
N ASN A 141 4.64 13.37 -8.09
CA ASN A 141 5.92 13.97 -7.71
C ASN A 141 6.35 13.54 -6.30
N ASP A 142 5.42 13.58 -5.34
CA ASP A 142 5.72 13.47 -3.92
C ASP A 142 5.47 12.07 -3.35
N PHE A 143 4.62 11.24 -3.97
CA PHE A 143 4.46 9.85 -3.53
C PHE A 143 5.58 8.97 -4.12
N GLY A 144 6.25 8.23 -3.24
CA GLY A 144 7.44 7.42 -3.53
C GLY A 144 7.17 5.95 -3.77
N GLY A 145 6.07 5.41 -3.23
CA GLY A 145 5.72 4.00 -3.33
C GLY A 145 5.49 3.34 -1.98
N VAL A 146 5.24 2.04 -2.05
CA VAL A 146 4.98 1.19 -0.90
C VAL A 146 5.95 0.02 -0.94
N PHE A 147 6.41 -0.37 0.23
CA PHE A 147 7.26 -1.53 0.45
C PHE A 147 6.61 -2.48 1.45
N TYR A 148 6.36 -3.71 1.04
CA TYR A 148 6.02 -4.79 1.97
C TYR A 148 7.25 -5.65 2.19
N VAL A 149 7.72 -5.66 3.44
CA VAL A 149 8.97 -6.29 3.82
C VAL A 149 8.70 -7.57 4.60
N PHE A 150 8.82 -8.70 3.92
CA PHE A 150 8.75 -10.04 4.48
C PHE A 150 10.07 -10.34 5.18
N ILE A 151 10.13 -10.08 6.49
CA ILE A 151 11.38 -10.03 7.27
C ILE A 151 12.21 -11.31 7.19
N ARG A 152 11.57 -12.47 7.03
CA ARG A 152 12.24 -13.78 6.90
C ARG A 152 12.93 -13.99 5.56
N GLY A 153 12.56 -13.20 4.56
CA GLY A 153 13.12 -13.23 3.21
C GLY A 153 14.16 -12.15 2.95
N VAL A 154 14.50 -11.32 3.94
CA VAL A 154 15.48 -10.24 3.78
C VAL A 154 16.86 -10.75 4.19
N ASP A 155 17.80 -10.72 3.24
CA ASP A 155 19.21 -11.03 3.47
C ASP A 155 20.10 -9.89 2.94
N SER A 156 20.99 -9.36 3.78
CA SER A 156 21.88 -8.26 3.41
C SER A 156 22.92 -8.62 2.33
N ASN A 157 23.22 -9.91 2.16
CA ASN A 157 24.20 -10.39 1.19
C ASN A 157 23.58 -10.71 -0.18
N LEU A 158 22.26 -10.91 -0.24
CA LEU A 158 21.54 -11.29 -1.47
C LEU A 158 20.73 -10.14 -2.09
N GLY A 159 20.70 -8.97 -1.43
CA GLY A 159 20.05 -7.77 -1.94
C GLY A 159 18.52 -7.80 -1.85
N PRO A 160 17.82 -6.78 -2.40
CA PRO A 160 16.37 -6.63 -2.27
C PRO A 160 15.55 -7.53 -3.22
N GLU A 161 16.18 -8.48 -3.91
CA GLU A 161 15.50 -9.39 -4.84
C GLU A 161 14.56 -10.36 -4.13
N PHE A 162 14.80 -10.59 -2.84
CA PHE A 162 13.99 -11.45 -1.98
C PHE A 162 13.44 -10.67 -0.79
N GLY A 163 12.26 -11.07 -0.33
CA GLY A 163 11.63 -10.56 0.89
C GLY A 163 11.11 -9.12 0.80
N VAL A 164 11.31 -8.41 -0.32
CA VAL A 164 10.79 -7.05 -0.52
C VAL A 164 9.89 -7.03 -1.74
N PHE A 165 8.62 -6.73 -1.51
CA PHE A 165 7.70 -6.32 -2.56
C PHE A 165 7.65 -4.79 -2.59
N ASP A 166 7.79 -4.21 -3.78
CA ASP A 166 7.71 -2.77 -4.03
C ASP A 166 6.72 -2.48 -5.17
N ASP A 167 5.95 -1.42 -5.02
CA ASP A 167 5.03 -0.91 -6.04
C ASP A 167 4.70 0.57 -5.83
N ILE A 168 4.21 1.23 -6.88
CA ILE A 168 3.68 2.59 -6.84
C ILE A 168 2.30 2.52 -7.50
N PRO A 169 1.20 2.58 -6.72
CA PRO A 169 -0.12 2.46 -7.30
C PRO A 169 -0.44 3.70 -8.12
N GLU A 170 -1.19 3.51 -9.19
CA GLU A 170 -1.59 4.61 -10.07
C GLU A 170 -2.49 5.60 -9.32
N ASN A 171 -2.16 6.90 -9.40
CA ASN A 171 -2.95 7.97 -8.81
C ASN A 171 -4.43 7.88 -9.19
N LYS A 172 -4.70 7.64 -10.48
CA LYS A 172 -6.06 7.50 -11.02
C LYS A 172 -6.87 6.42 -10.30
N PHE A 173 -6.24 5.31 -9.93
CA PHE A 173 -6.92 4.26 -9.18
C PHE A 173 -7.15 4.66 -7.73
N ILE A 174 -6.15 5.27 -7.07
CA ILE A 174 -6.27 5.78 -5.70
C ILE A 174 -7.41 6.80 -5.60
N GLU A 175 -7.54 7.71 -6.57
CA GLU A 175 -8.66 8.66 -6.59
C GLU A 175 -10.02 7.99 -6.80
N LYS A 176 -10.12 6.99 -7.70
CA LYS A 176 -11.36 6.23 -7.88
C LYS A 176 -11.74 5.48 -6.61
N LEU A 177 -10.76 4.87 -5.93
CA LEU A 177 -10.97 4.18 -4.67
C LEU A 177 -11.40 5.17 -3.58
N GLY A 178 -10.77 6.33 -3.51
CA GLY A 178 -11.14 7.41 -2.60
C GLY A 178 -12.59 7.86 -2.79
N ARG A 179 -13.03 8.10 -4.04
CA ARG A 179 -14.44 8.43 -4.35
C ARG A 179 -15.41 7.34 -3.93
N LEU A 180 -15.00 6.07 -4.02
CA LEU A 180 -15.84 4.96 -3.57
C LEU A 180 -15.92 4.90 -2.05
N LEU A 181 -14.78 4.95 -1.36
CA LEU A 181 -14.67 4.70 0.08
C LEU A 181 -15.06 5.89 0.94
N ILE A 182 -14.71 7.11 0.56
CA ILE A 182 -14.77 8.28 1.45
C ILE A 182 -15.92 9.22 1.03
N PRO A 183 -16.84 9.59 1.92
CA PRO A 183 -17.84 10.61 1.65
C PRO A 183 -17.20 11.96 1.29
N ASN A 184 -17.77 12.66 0.30
CA ASN A 184 -17.28 13.97 -0.16
C ASN A 184 -15.78 14.00 -0.52
N PHE A 185 -15.25 12.88 -1.03
CA PHE A 185 -13.85 12.79 -1.44
C PHE A 185 -13.50 13.85 -2.49
N VAL A 186 -12.60 14.75 -2.13
CA VAL A 186 -12.12 15.82 -3.02
C VAL A 186 -10.97 15.29 -3.85
N THR A 187 -11.12 15.23 -5.17
CA THR A 187 -10.03 14.84 -6.09
C THR A 187 -9.07 15.98 -6.38
N THR A 188 -7.89 15.69 -6.91
CA THR A 188 -6.99 16.74 -7.40
C THR A 188 -7.35 17.08 -8.84
N GLY A 189 -7.69 18.36 -9.10
CA GLY A 189 -7.69 18.94 -10.46
C GLY A 189 -8.85 18.56 -11.37
N GLY A 190 -9.87 19.41 -11.38
CA GLY A 190 -10.24 20.19 -12.56
C GLY A 190 -9.99 21.65 -12.21
#